data_AF-A0A2H0W618-F1
#
_entry.id   AF-A0A2H0W618-F1
#
_cell.length_a   1.000
_cell.length_b   1.000
_cell.length_c   1.000
_cell.angle_alpha   90.00
_cell.angle_beta   90.00
_cell.angle_gamma   90.00
#
_symmetry.space_group_name_H-M   'P 1'
#
loop_
_entity.id
_entity.type
_entity.pdbx_description
1 polymer ?
#
loop_
_entity_poly.entity_id
_entity_poly.type
_entity_poly.pdbx_seq_one_letter_code
_entity_poly.pdbx_strand_id
1 'polypeptide(L)' 'MISEDKSQIINQSQIEEELSQMQSKIRVLEWDKSRKQINPAKAAKLTNMLKRKEELEQQLEKLVN' A
#
# COMPACT_ATOMS: atom_id res chain seq x y z
N MET A 1 -27.29 3.44 16.38
CA MET A 1 -26.62 3.00 15.14
C MET A 1 -25.54 4.01 14.67
N ILE A 2 -24.67 4.53 15.54
CA ILE A 2 -23.65 5.56 15.16
C ILE A 2 -22.21 5.00 15.27
N SER A 3 -22.03 3.82 15.87
CA SER A 3 -20.72 3.29 16.23
C SER A 3 -20.01 2.54 15.09
N GLU A 4 -20.77 1.95 14.16
CA GLU A 4 -20.21 1.18 13.03
C GLU A 4 -19.59 2.09 11.97
N ASP A 5 -20.27 3.19 11.63
CA ASP A 5 -19.81 4.20 10.66
C ASP A 5 -18.45 4.82 11.01
N LYS A 6 -18.27 5.20 12.28
CA LYS A 6 -16.99 5.78 12.75
C LYS A 6 -15.84 4.78 12.69
N SER A 7 -16.13 3.49 12.90
CA SER A 7 -15.12 2.45 12.89
C SER A 7 -14.65 2.13 11.47
N GLN A 8 -15.57 2.14 10.49
CA GLN A 8 -15.22 2.03 9.07
C GLN A 8 -14.39 3.22 8.58
N ILE A 9 -14.76 4.45 8.95
CA ILE A 9 -14.02 5.66 8.56
C ILE A 9 -12.58 5.62 9.10
N ILE A 10 -12.38 5.22 10.36
CA ILE A 10 -11.03 5.08 10.96
C ILE A 10 -10.21 4.03 10.23
N ASN A 11 -10.81 2.88 9.90
CA ASN A 11 -10.13 1.81 9.15
C ASN A 11 -9.76 2.25 7.73
N GLN A 12 -10.64 2.96 7.03
CA GLN A 12 -10.37 3.48 5.69
C GLN A 12 -9.19 4.46 5.70
N SER A 13 -9.20 5.46 6.59
CA SER A 13 -8.13 6.46 6.65
C SER A 13 -6.76 5.84 6.99
N GLN A 14 -6.73 4.80 7.83
CA GLN A 14 -5.49 4.07 8.13
C GLN A 14 -4.95 3.31 6.91
N ILE A 15 -5.82 2.66 6.14
CA ILE A 15 -5.45 1.96 4.91
C ILE A 15 -4.92 2.95 3.87
N GLU A 16 -5.56 4.11 3.71
CA GLU A 16 -5.12 5.18 2.80
C GLU A 16 -3.75 5.74 3.19
N GLU A 17 -3.50 5.94 4.49
CA GLU A 17 -2.20 6.40 4.98
C GLU A 17 -1.10 5.36 4.73
N GLU A 18 -1.37 4.07 5.00
CA GLU A 18 -0.43 2.98 4.72
C GLU A 18 -0.12 2.89 3.21
N LEU A 19 -1.14 3.00 2.36
CA LEU A 19 -0.99 3.03 0.90
C LEU A 19 -0.10 4.19 0.44
N SER A 20 -0.32 5.40 0.96
CA SER A 20 0.48 6.59 0.63
C SER A 20 1.95 6.43 1.00
N GLN A 21 2.23 5.95 2.22
CA GLN A 21 3.60 5.67 2.67
C GLN A 21 4.26 4.56 1.84
N MET A 22 3.49 3.54 1.45
CA MET A 22 3.97 2.43 0.64
C MET A 22 4.29 2.85 -0.79
N GLN A 23 3.44 3.66 -1.42
CA GLN A 23 3.66 4.20 -2.76
C GLN A 23 4.96 4.99 -2.84
N SER A 24 5.27 5.79 -1.81
CA SER A 24 6.54 6.52 -1.74
C SER A 24 7.76 5.58 -1.74
N LYS A 25 7.69 4.48 -0.97
CA LYS A 25 8.76 3.46 -0.91
C LYS A 25 8.88 2.67 -2.21
N ILE A 26 7.76 2.29 -2.82
CA ILE A 26 7.71 1.63 -4.13
C ILE A 26 8.40 2.51 -5.18
N ARG A 27 8.08 3.80 -5.23
CA ARG A 27 8.66 4.74 -6.20
C ARG A 27 10.18 4.80 -6.14
N VAL A 28 10.76 4.80 -4.93
CA VAL A 28 12.22 4.77 -4.75
C VAL A 28 12.81 3.45 -5.26
N LEU A 29 12.18 2.32 -4.94
CA LEU A 29 12.64 1.01 -5.40
C LEU A 29 12.50 0.84 -6.92
N GLU A 30 11.45 1.39 -7.53
CA GLU A 30 11.28 1.42 -8.98
C GLU A 30 12.30 2.32 -9.66
N TRP A 31 12.67 3.44 -9.05
CA TRP A 31 13.75 4.28 -9.51
C TRP A 31 15.11 3.58 -9.43
N ASP A 32 15.39 2.87 -8.33
CA ASP A 32 16.58 2.02 -8.20
C ASP A 32 16.60 0.92 -9.30
N LYS A 33 15.44 0.32 -9.59
CA LYS A 33 15.26 -0.72 -10.61
C LYS A 33 15.50 -0.18 -12.02
N SER A 34 14.93 0.98 -12.35
CA SER A 34 15.08 1.59 -13.67
C SER A 34 16.54 1.96 -13.99
N ARG A 35 17.32 2.29 -12.95
CA ARG A 35 18.77 2.54 -13.04
C ARG A 35 19.62 1.29 -12.99
N LYS A 36 19.03 0.09 -12.92
CA LYS A 36 19.72 -1.20 -12.71
C LYS A 36 20.59 -1.24 -11.44
N GLN A 37 20.26 -0.42 -10.44
CA GLN A 37 20.95 -0.32 -9.15
C GLN A 37 20.22 -1.07 -8.03
N ILE A 38 19.10 -1.73 -8.36
CA ILE A 38 18.34 -2.53 -7.41
C ILE A 38 19.08 -3.85 -7.11
N ASN A 39 19.27 -4.13 -5.83
CA ASN A 39 19.79 -5.43 -5.41
C ASN A 39 18.65 -6.47 -5.30
N PRO A 40 18.95 -7.79 -5.29
CA PRO A 40 17.91 -8.82 -5.24
C PRO A 40 16.97 -8.70 -4.02
N ALA A 41 17.49 -8.32 -2.86
CA ALA A 41 16.68 -8.14 -1.64
C ALA A 41 15.66 -6.98 -1.80
N LYS A 42 16.08 -5.86 -2.40
CA LYS A 42 15.21 -4.72 -2.72
C LYS A 42 14.19 -5.08 -3.80
N ALA A 43 14.55 -5.92 -4.78
CA ALA A 43 13.62 -6.39 -5.80
C ALA A 43 12.54 -7.31 -5.22
N ALA A 44 12.91 -8.22 -4.31
CA ALA A 44 11.96 -9.04 -3.57
C ALA A 44 11.05 -8.16 -2.68
N LYS A 45 11.63 -7.16 -2.01
CA LYS A 45 10.89 -6.18 -1.20
C LYS A 45 9.90 -5.38 -2.05
N LEU A 46 10.29 -4.93 -3.24
CA LEU A 46 9.40 -4.25 -4.20
C LEU A 46 8.23 -5.15 -4.59
N THR A 47 8.49 -6.42 -4.89
CA THR A 47 7.45 -7.41 -5.23
C THR A 47 6.47 -7.59 -4.07
N ASN A 48 6.97 -7.75 -2.85
CA ASN A 48 6.13 -7.87 -1.65
C ASN A 48 5.32 -6.59 -1.38
N MET A 49 5.91 -5.42 -1.59
CA MET A 49 5.21 -4.14 -1.44
C MET A 49 4.11 -3.96 -2.49
N LEU A 50 4.35 -4.34 -3.73
CA LEU A 50 3.32 -4.30 -4.79
C LEU A 50 2.15 -5.23 -4.45
N LYS A 51 2.44 -6.46 -3.99
CA LYS A 51 1.39 -7.38 -3.55
C LYS A 51 0.60 -6.82 -2.36
N ARG A 52 1.29 -6.30 -1.34
CA ARG A 52 0.64 -5.71 -0.17
C ARG A 52 -0.21 -4.49 -0.53
N LYS A 53 0.25 -3.67 -1.49
CA LYS A 53 -0.51 -2.54 -2.02
C LYS A 53 -1.83 -3.02 -2.64
N GLU A 54 -1.79 -4.05 -3.48
CA GLU A 54 -3.00 -4.64 -4.09
C GLU A 54 -3.97 -5.19 -3.03
N GLU A 55 -3.46 -5.87 -2.00
CA GLU A 55 -4.28 -6.36 -0.88
C GLU A 55 -4.97 -5.23 -0.11
N LEU A 56 -4.30 -4.08 0.07
CA LEU A 56 -4.85 -2.90 0.73
C LEU A 56 -5.87 -2.19 -0.15
N GLU A 57 -5.61 -2.07 -1.46
CA GLU A 57 -6.56 -1.51 -2.43
C GLU A 57 -7.84 -2.34 -2.49
N GLN A 58 -7.75 -3.67 -2.49
CA GLN A 58 -8.91 -4.56 -2.41
C GLN A 58 -9.66 -4.45 -1.08
N GLN A 59 -8.97 -4.25 0.04
CA GLN A 59 -9.62 -4.01 1.34
C GLN A 59 -10.37 -2.67 1.34
N LEU A 60 -9.78 -1.63 0.75
CA LEU A 60 -10.43 -0.32 0.60
C LEU A 60 -11.68 -0.42 -0.27
N GLU A 61 -11.60 -1.13 -1.40
CA GLU A 61 -12.75 -1.34 -2.30
C GLU A 61 -13.93 -2.02 -1.58
N LYS A 62 -13.66 -3.01 -0.73
CA LYS A 62 -14.67 -3.70 0.09
C LYS A 62 -15.27 -2.86 1.21
N LEU A 63 -14.59 -1.78 1.62
CA LEU A 63 -15.09 -0.85 2.64
C LEU A 63 -15.97 0.25 2.03
N VAL A 64 -15.74 0.58 0.76
CA VAL A 64 -16.42 1.65 0.01
C VAL A 64 -17.64 1.13 -0.77
N ASN A 65 -17.64 -0.14 -1.20
CA ASN A 65 -18.79 -0.83 -1.81
C ASN A 65 -19.57 -1.67 -0.80
#